data_AF-A0A7V2K7R1-F1
#
_entry.id   AF-A0A7V2K7R1-F1
#
_cell.length_a   1.000
_cell.length_b   1.000
_cell.length_c   1.000
_cell.angle_alpha   90.00
_cell.angle_beta   90.00
_cell.angle_gamma   90.00
#
_symmetry.space_group_name_H-M   'P 1'
#
loop_
_entity.id
_entity.type
_entity.pdbx_description
1 polymer ?
#
loop_
_entity_poly.entity_id
_entity_poly.type
_entity_poly.pdbx_seq_one_letter_code
_entity_poly.pdbx_strand_id
1 'polypeptide(L)'
;MGGRKVQIIVLLLIIVGALGVIVKQLMPKQYTYETVLIDTEAKVLYKALLKPGTKFPVKSPYSKKKTAYPAYQCMKCGAIFPFVPPPPPKPGQKIPPDYGIPKCPQCGSLDVTVPKIPEGKKFIKLK
;
A
#
# COMPACT_ATOMS: atom_id res chain seq x y z
N MET A 1 5.31 59.38 -11.37
CA MET A 1 4.31 58.28 -11.30
C MET A 1 4.95 56.87 -11.28
N GLY A 2 6.15 56.68 -10.68
CA GLY A 2 6.86 55.38 -10.68
C GLY A 2 6.72 54.53 -9.40
N GLY A 3 6.64 55.16 -8.21
CA GLY A 3 6.69 54.45 -6.93
C GLY A 3 5.47 53.56 -6.61
N ARG A 4 4.26 53.99 -6.99
CA ARG A 4 3.02 53.23 -6.73
C ARG A 4 2.98 51.88 -7.47
N LYS A 5 3.53 51.81 -8.69
CA LYS A 5 3.59 50.56 -9.47
C LYS A 5 4.57 49.56 -8.85
N VAL A 6 5.72 50.04 -8.36
CA VAL A 6 6.72 49.18 -7.69
C VAL A 6 6.17 48.62 -6.38
N GLN A 7 5.48 49.44 -5.57
CA GLN A 7 4.85 48.97 -4.33
C GLN A 7 3.78 47.89 -4.58
N ILE A 8 2.96 48.03 -5.62
CA ILE A 8 1.93 47.04 -5.98
C ILE A 8 2.57 45.71 -6.41
N ILE A 9 3.66 45.75 -7.19
CA ILE A 9 4.38 44.56 -7.64
C ILE A 9 5.00 43.81 -6.46
N VAL A 10 5.63 44.53 -5.52
CA VAL A 10 6.21 43.92 -4.32
C VAL A 10 5.13 43.29 -3.44
N LEU A 11 3.99 43.96 -3.26
CA LEU A 11 2.86 43.43 -2.49
C LEU A 11 2.31 42.15 -3.12
N LEU A 12 2.16 42.11 -4.46
CA LEU A 12 1.73 40.93 -5.20
C LEU A 12 2.70 39.75 -5.02
N LEU A 13 4.01 40.00 -5.08
CA LEU A 13 5.02 38.96 -4.87
C LEU A 13 4.96 38.38 -3.46
N ILE A 14 4.72 39.21 -2.43
CA ILE A 14 4.58 38.74 -1.04
C ILE A 14 3.32 37.88 -0.90
N ILE A 15 2.19 38.29 -1.49
CA ILE A 15 0.93 37.54 -1.43
C ILE A 15 1.08 36.19 -2.14
N VAL A 16 1.68 36.17 -3.34
CA VAL A 16 1.94 34.91 -4.07
C VAL A 16 2.90 34.01 -3.32
N GLY A 17 3.95 34.57 -2.71
CA GLY A 17 4.88 33.84 -1.85
C GLY A 17 4.19 33.22 -0.64
N ALA A 18 3.37 34.00 0.08
CA ALA A 18 2.61 33.53 1.24
C ALA A 18 1.59 32.44 0.87
N LEU A 19 0.85 32.61 -0.23
CA LEU A 19 -0.07 31.59 -0.75
C LEU A 19 0.67 30.29 -1.11
N GLY A 20 1.87 30.38 -1.70
CA GLY A 20 2.71 29.22 -2.03
C GLY A 20 3.11 28.41 -0.79
N VAL A 21 3.42 29.07 0.33
CA VAL A 21 3.76 28.39 1.59
C VAL A 21 2.54 27.69 2.20
N ILE A 22 1.36 28.34 2.17
CA ILE A 22 0.11 27.77 2.70
C ILE A 22 -0.28 26.51 1.91
N VAL A 23 -0.22 26.55 0.57
CA VAL A 23 -0.54 25.39 -0.28
C VAL A 23 0.41 24.22 0.00
N LYS A 24 1.69 24.49 0.22
CA LYS A 24 2.68 23.45 0.54
C LYS A 24 2.45 22.81 1.91
N GLN A 25 1.97 23.58 2.90
CA GLN A 25 1.65 23.05 4.23
C GLN A 25 0.31 22.28 4.26
N LEU A 26 -0.63 22.61 3.38
CA LEU A 26 -1.92 21.91 3.25
C LEU A 26 -1.84 20.63 2.42
N MET A 27 -0.70 20.31 1.80
CA MET A 27 -0.53 19.03 1.12
C MET A 27 -0.58 17.88 2.13
N PRO A 28 -1.55 16.95 2.02
CA PRO A 28 -1.63 15.83 2.93
C PRO A 28 -0.37 14.98 2.78
N LYS A 29 0.33 14.75 3.89
CA LYS A 29 1.50 13.87 3.94
C LYS A 29 1.07 12.50 3.39
N GLN A 30 1.63 12.10 2.26
CA GLN A 30 1.37 10.79 1.68
C GLN A 30 2.09 9.75 2.53
N TYR A 31 1.39 9.20 3.52
CA TYR A 31 1.89 8.07 4.29
C TYR A 31 2.04 6.88 3.33
N THR A 32 3.20 6.25 3.35
CA THR A 32 3.43 4.97 2.68
C THR A 32 3.93 3.98 3.72
N TYR A 33 3.63 2.71 3.52
CA TYR A 33 4.13 1.63 4.37
C TYR A 33 4.78 0.57 3.51
N GLU A 34 5.89 0.02 3.99
CA GLU A 34 6.55 -1.11 3.34
C GLU A 34 5.83 -2.41 3.75
N THR A 35 5.56 -3.27 2.78
CA THR A 35 5.02 -4.62 3.02
C THR A 35 5.59 -5.60 2.00
N VAL A 36 5.36 -6.89 2.24
CA VAL A 36 5.74 -7.97 1.32
C VAL A 36 4.53 -8.39 0.50
N LEU A 37 4.70 -8.36 -0.82
CA LEU A 37 3.71 -8.81 -1.78
C LEU A 37 4.12 -10.13 -2.41
N ILE A 38 3.13 -10.91 -2.81
CA ILE A 38 3.29 -12.14 -3.61
C ILE A 38 2.61 -11.93 -4.97
N ASP A 39 3.36 -12.14 -6.05
CA ASP A 39 2.80 -12.29 -7.40
C ASP A 39 2.32 -13.74 -7.58
N THR A 40 1.01 -13.91 -7.73
CA THR A 40 0.40 -15.24 -7.86
C THR A 40 0.72 -15.94 -9.18
N GLU A 41 1.06 -15.19 -10.25
CA GLU A 41 1.46 -15.78 -11.54
C GLU A 41 2.97 -16.04 -11.59
N ALA A 42 3.79 -15.05 -11.24
CA ALA A 42 5.24 -15.20 -11.29
C ALA A 42 5.80 -16.04 -10.13
N LYS A 43 4.99 -16.30 -9.09
CA LYS A 43 5.38 -16.93 -7.83
C LYS A 43 6.58 -16.24 -7.19
N VAL A 44 6.52 -14.92 -7.05
CA VAL A 44 7.62 -14.11 -6.48
C VAL A 44 7.13 -13.31 -5.29
N LEU A 45 7.84 -13.40 -4.17
CA LEU A 45 7.73 -12.49 -3.03
C LEU A 45 8.65 -11.29 -3.22
N TYR A 46 8.17 -10.08 -2.97
CA TYR A 46 8.98 -8.87 -3.07
C TYR A 46 8.49 -7.78 -2.12
N LYS A 47 9.40 -6.89 -1.71
CA LYS A 47 9.05 -5.73 -0.89
C LYS A 47 8.45 -4.62 -1.76
N ALA A 48 7.40 -3.96 -1.28
CA ALA A 48 6.80 -2.82 -1.96
C ALA A 48 6.33 -1.76 -0.97
N LEU A 49 6.45 -0.50 -1.36
CA LEU A 49 5.85 0.63 -0.67
C LEU A 49 4.42 0.84 -1.16
N LEU A 50 3.45 0.79 -0.26
CA LEU A 50 2.04 0.96 -0.56
C LEU A 50 1.48 2.23 0.07
N LYS A 51 0.49 2.81 -0.60
CA LYS A 51 -0.33 3.89 -0.05
C LYS A 51 -1.52 3.31 0.72
N PRO A 52 -1.99 3.97 1.79
CA PRO A 52 -3.27 3.66 2.41
C PRO A 52 -4.40 3.59 1.36
N GLY A 53 -5.31 2.63 1.50
CA GLY A 53 -6.43 2.44 0.58
C GLY A 53 -6.08 1.82 -0.78
N THR A 54 -4.85 1.30 -0.95
CA THR A 54 -4.48 0.56 -2.16
C THR A 54 -5.45 -0.60 -2.43
N LYS A 55 -6.02 -0.64 -3.65
CA LYS A 55 -6.89 -1.72 -4.09
C LYS A 55 -6.06 -2.88 -4.65
N PHE A 56 -6.34 -4.08 -4.17
CA PHE A 56 -5.69 -5.31 -4.64
C PHE A 56 -6.58 -6.06 -5.65
N PRO A 57 -6.00 -6.83 -6.58
CA PRO A 57 -4.56 -6.99 -6.81
C PRO A 57 -3.88 -5.74 -7.39
N VAL A 58 -2.62 -5.50 -7.02
CA VAL A 58 -1.79 -4.45 -7.61
C VAL A 58 -0.98 -5.00 -8.78
N LYS A 59 -0.47 -4.10 -9.64
CA LYS A 59 0.38 -4.48 -10.76
C LYS A 59 1.73 -4.99 -10.24
N SER A 60 2.09 -6.21 -10.61
CA SER A 60 3.38 -6.80 -10.28
C SER A 60 4.46 -6.32 -11.25
N PRO A 61 5.70 -6.03 -10.78
CA PRO A 61 6.83 -5.77 -11.67
C PRO A 61 7.35 -7.05 -12.36
N TYR A 62 6.98 -8.24 -11.88
CA TYR A 62 7.48 -9.53 -12.41
C TYR A 62 6.59 -10.08 -13.54
N SER A 63 5.29 -10.29 -13.31
CA SER A 63 4.35 -10.72 -14.36
C SER A 63 3.85 -9.59 -15.26
N LYS A 64 4.08 -8.33 -14.87
CA LYS A 64 3.53 -7.10 -15.50
C LYS A 64 1.99 -7.02 -15.48
N LYS A 65 1.31 -7.92 -14.75
CA LYS A 65 -0.15 -7.99 -14.61
C LYS A 65 -0.62 -7.61 -13.21
N LYS A 66 -1.93 -7.41 -13.03
CA LYS A 66 -2.54 -7.18 -11.71
C LYS A 66 -2.73 -8.50 -10.97
N THR A 67 -1.66 -9.02 -10.38
CA THR A 67 -1.62 -10.35 -9.74
C THR A 67 -0.94 -10.32 -8.38
N ALA A 68 -0.56 -9.14 -7.88
CA ALA A 68 0.15 -9.01 -6.62
C ALA A 68 -0.80 -8.72 -5.45
N TYR A 69 -0.68 -9.51 -4.40
CA TYR A 69 -1.45 -9.41 -3.15
C TYR A 69 -0.50 -9.34 -1.95
N PRO A 70 -0.95 -8.85 -0.77
CA PRO A 70 -0.19 -8.99 0.46
C PRO A 70 0.12 -10.46 0.73
N ALA A 71 1.37 -10.76 1.08
CA ALA A 71 1.80 -12.10 1.40
C ALA A 71 1.73 -12.34 2.90
N TYR A 72 1.24 -13.52 3.29
CA TYR A 72 1.29 -13.99 4.67
C TYR A 72 1.95 -15.36 4.73
N GLN A 73 2.61 -15.62 5.85
CA GLN A 73 3.22 -16.90 6.19
C GLN A 73 2.52 -17.45 7.43
N CYS A 74 2.01 -18.67 7.35
CA CYS A 74 1.45 -19.35 8.52
C CYS A 74 2.56 -19.75 9.49
N MET A 75 2.39 -19.40 10.77
CA MET A 75 3.37 -19.76 11.80
C MET A 75 3.31 -21.25 12.17
N LYS A 76 2.17 -21.91 11.94
CA LYS A 76 2.00 -23.35 12.25
C LYS A 76 2.59 -24.29 11.20
N CYS A 77 2.33 -24.04 9.92
CA CYS A 77 2.77 -24.94 8.84
C CYS A 77 3.78 -24.32 7.87
N GLY A 78 4.18 -23.05 8.08
CA GLY A 78 5.17 -22.36 7.24
C GLY A 78 4.68 -21.93 5.86
N ALA A 79 3.43 -22.25 5.51
CA ALA A 79 2.83 -21.96 4.21
C ALA A 79 2.83 -20.46 3.91
N ILE A 80 3.29 -20.07 2.73
CA ILE A 80 3.19 -18.70 2.24
C ILE A 80 2.05 -18.60 1.24
N PHE A 81 1.15 -17.65 1.44
CA PHE A 81 -0.05 -17.51 0.62
C PHE A 81 -0.45 -16.03 0.43
N PRO A 82 -1.16 -15.71 -0.68
CA PRO A 82 -1.73 -14.39 -0.90
C PRO A 82 -2.94 -14.16 0.02
N PHE A 83 -3.05 -12.96 0.59
CA PHE A 83 -4.30 -12.51 1.20
C PHE A 83 -5.17 -11.81 0.16
N VAL A 84 -6.28 -12.45 -0.16
CA VAL A 84 -7.33 -11.89 -1.02
C VAL A 84 -8.41 -11.31 -0.11
N PRO A 85 -8.55 -9.98 0.01
CA PRO A 85 -9.57 -9.39 0.85
C PRO A 85 -10.97 -9.81 0.35
N PRO A 86 -11.88 -10.23 1.25
CA PRO A 86 -13.21 -10.65 0.84
C PRO A 86 -14.03 -9.47 0.29
N PRO A 87 -14.97 -9.73 -0.63
CA PRO A 87 -15.82 -8.70 -1.22
C PRO A 87 -16.79 -8.15 -0.17
N PRO A 88 -17.05 -6.83 -0.13
CA PRO A 88 -17.81 -6.20 0.94
C PRO A 88 -19.14 -6.91 1.22
N PRO A 89 -19.53 -7.07 2.51
CA PRO A 89 -20.72 -7.80 2.88
C PRO A 89 -21.97 -7.14 2.31
N LYS A 90 -22.95 -7.95 1.90
CA LYS A 90 -24.24 -7.45 1.41
C LYS A 90 -25.12 -6.97 2.58
N PRO A 91 -26.04 -6.01 2.36
CA PRO A 91 -27.01 -5.61 3.39
C PRO A 91 -27.76 -6.83 3.95
N GLY A 92 -27.85 -6.94 5.27
CA GLY A 92 -28.52 -8.05 5.95
C GLY A 92 -27.72 -9.36 6.05
N GLN A 93 -26.50 -9.41 5.52
CA GLN A 93 -25.64 -10.58 5.65
C GLN A 93 -25.02 -10.63 7.06
N LYS A 94 -25.16 -11.76 7.76
CA LYS A 94 -24.41 -12.01 8.99
C LYS A 94 -22.93 -12.11 8.65
N ILE A 95 -22.13 -11.19 9.19
CA ILE A 95 -20.67 -11.16 9.01
C ILE A 95 -20.07 -12.12 10.03
N PRO A 96 -19.38 -13.19 9.61
CA PRO A 96 -18.74 -14.09 10.56
C PRO A 96 -17.58 -13.36 11.28
N PRO A 97 -17.22 -13.77 12.52
CA PRO A 97 -16.18 -13.09 13.30
C PRO A 97 -14.80 -13.05 12.63
N ASP A 98 -14.52 -14.03 11.76
CA ASP A 98 -13.28 -14.15 11.01
C ASP A 98 -13.30 -13.47 9.63
N TYR A 99 -14.36 -12.71 9.33
CA TYR A 99 -14.49 -12.01 8.07
C TYR A 99 -13.37 -10.97 7.88
N GLY A 100 -12.60 -11.12 6.79
CA GLY A 100 -11.48 -10.24 6.49
C GLY A 100 -10.22 -10.50 7.31
N ILE A 101 -10.22 -11.54 8.16
CA ILE A 101 -9.03 -11.97 8.89
C ILE A 101 -8.23 -12.93 7.99
N PRO A 102 -6.92 -12.69 7.77
CA PRO A 102 -6.07 -13.61 7.04
C PRO A 102 -6.04 -14.99 7.72
N LYS A 103 -6.38 -16.05 6.97
CA LYS A 103 -6.41 -17.43 7.45
C LYS A 103 -5.56 -18.31 6.55
N CYS A 104 -4.74 -19.17 7.14
CA CYS A 104 -3.93 -20.11 6.38
C CYS A 104 -4.84 -21.09 5.60
N PRO A 105 -4.70 -21.19 4.26
CA PRO A 105 -5.52 -22.08 3.46
C PRO A 105 -5.17 -23.56 3.63
N GLN A 106 -3.98 -23.88 4.16
CA GLN A 106 -3.52 -25.27 4.32
C GLN A 106 -3.98 -25.90 5.64
N CYS A 107 -3.84 -25.18 6.76
CA CYS A 107 -4.15 -25.73 8.09
C CYS A 107 -5.28 -24.99 8.82
N GLY A 108 -5.86 -23.94 8.21
CA GLY A 108 -6.94 -23.15 8.81
C GLY A 108 -6.51 -22.25 9.98
N SER A 109 -5.22 -22.16 10.29
CA SER A 109 -4.73 -21.31 11.38
C SER A 109 -4.87 -19.83 11.07
N LEU A 110 -5.29 -19.06 12.07
CA LEU A 110 -5.28 -17.59 12.07
C LEU A 110 -3.92 -17.00 12.49
N ASP A 111 -2.98 -17.85 12.90
CA ASP A 111 -1.65 -17.44 13.33
C ASP A 111 -0.74 -17.29 12.10
N VAL A 112 -0.69 -16.05 11.61
CA VAL A 112 -0.02 -15.69 10.37
C VAL A 112 0.81 -14.42 10.58
N THR A 113 1.96 -14.35 9.90
CA THR A 113 2.89 -13.22 9.95
C THR A 113 3.23 -12.77 8.54
N VAL A 114 3.78 -11.56 8.39
CA VAL A 114 4.37 -11.13 7.12
C VAL A 114 5.66 -11.94 6.88
N PRO A 115 5.84 -12.58 5.71
CA PRO A 115 7.04 -13.34 5.41
C PRO A 115 8.25 -12.42 5.35
N LYS A 116 9.39 -12.87 5.89
CA LYS A 116 10.65 -12.12 5.84
C LYS A 116 11.36 -12.37 4.51
N ILE A 117 11.77 -11.30 3.85
CA ILE A 117 12.73 -11.38 2.74
C ILE A 117 14.14 -11.23 3.32
N PRO A 118 15.05 -12.20 3.07
CA PRO A 118 16.43 -12.14 3.56
C PRO A 118 17.11 -10.81 3.23
N GLU A 119 17.95 -10.34 4.14
CA GLU A 119 18.72 -9.12 3.94
C GLU A 119 19.59 -9.22 2.68
N GLY A 120 19.68 -8.12 1.93
CA GLY A 120 20.36 -8.09 0.63
C GLY A 120 19.54 -8.63 -0.55
N LYS A 121 18.39 -9.29 -0.34
CA LYS A 121 17.49 -9.72 -1.42
C LYS A 121 16.32 -8.76 -1.58
N LYS A 122 16.03 -8.38 -2.83
CA LYS A 122 14.83 -7.60 -3.18
C LYS A 122 13.60 -8.48 -3.36
N PHE A 123 13.81 -9.75 -3.70
CA PHE A 123 12.75 -10.71 -3.96
C PHE A 123 13.17 -12.16 -3.69
N ILE A 124 12.19 -13.05 -3.56
CA ILE A 124 12.36 -14.50 -3.47
C ILE A 124 11.40 -15.14 -4.46
N LYS A 125 11.91 -16.03 -5.31
CA LYS A 125 11.07 -16.89 -6.13
C LYS A 125 10.61 -18.08 -5.29
N LEU A 126 9.30 -18.27 -5.20
CA LEU A 126 8.67 -19.42 -4.58
C LEU A 126 8.72 -20.59 -5.57
N LYS A 127 9.03 -21.79 -5.05
CA LYS A 127 9.03 -23.03 -5.83
C LYS A 127 7.59 -23.48 -6.10
#